data_AF-A0A947VSI6-F1
#
_entry.id   AF-A0A947VSI6-F1
#
_cell.length_a   1.000
_cell.length_b   1.000
_cell.length_c   1.000
_cell.angle_alpha   90.00
_cell.angle_beta   90.00
_cell.angle_gamma   90.00
#
_symmetry.space_group_name_H-M   'P 1'
#
loop_
_entity.id
_entity.type
_entity.pdbx_description
1 polymer ?
#
loop_
_entity_poly.entity_id
_entity_poly.type
_entity_poly.pdbx_seq_one_letter_code
_entity_poly.pdbx_strand_id
1 'polypeptide(L)'
;MRIFFIFISLCLFVIGLIYFYSPATIIVINNWMRRVFFDDSRVILNRKKTGMFYIVAALVVFFGAFCLKRIPNEHSVKSELYQAWCYYYQGKYDLAKNMSEEVLKAEPENQTALEQLMLVYFVENDYLRAKYYCQKALIKDPNNKRTKNMYDTIQNKIKKPIL
;
A
#
# COMPACT_ATOMS: atom_id res chain seq x y z
N MET A 1 -5.87 6.83 -12.86
CA MET A 1 -6.21 5.82 -13.88
C MET A 1 -7.47 6.14 -14.69
N ARG A 2 -8.64 6.38 -14.08
CA ARG A 2 -9.90 6.60 -14.82
C ARG A 2 -9.90 7.80 -15.80
N ILE A 3 -9.34 8.94 -15.39
CA ILE A 3 -9.26 10.17 -16.22
C ILE A 3 -8.39 9.97 -17.47
N PHE A 4 -7.31 9.20 -17.35
CA PHE A 4 -6.39 8.90 -18.45
C PHE A 4 -7.09 8.10 -19.57
N PHE A 5 -7.89 7.10 -19.20
CA PHE A 5 -8.65 6.32 -20.18
C PHE A 5 -9.73 7.16 -20.89
N ILE A 6 -10.44 8.03 -20.16
CA ILE A 6 -11.43 8.94 -20.75
C ILE A 6 -10.77 9.87 -21.78
N PHE A 7 -9.60 10.42 -21.44
CA PHE A 7 -8.85 11.27 -22.36
C PHE A 7 -8.43 10.53 -23.64
N ILE A 8 -7.88 9.31 -23.51
CA ILE A 8 -7.51 8.48 -24.67
C ILE A 8 -8.72 8.18 -25.55
N SER A 9 -9.86 7.79 -24.96
CA SER A 9 -11.08 7.50 -25.71
C SER A 9 -11.57 8.73 -26.48
N LEU A 10 -11.52 9.92 -25.89
CA LEU A 10 -11.88 11.16 -26.57
C LEU A 10 -10.95 11.48 -27.74
N CYS A 11 -9.64 11.32 -27.56
CA CYS A 11 -8.66 11.52 -28.63
C CYS A 11 -8.90 10.58 -29.82
N LEU A 12 -9.13 9.29 -29.56
CA LEU A 12 -9.41 8.31 -30.62
C LEU A 12 -10.71 8.61 -31.35
N PHE A 13 -11.75 9.03 -30.62
CA PHE A 13 -13.03 9.41 -31.21
C PHE A 13 -12.88 10.61 -32.15
N VAL A 14 -12.16 11.65 -31.74
CA VAL A 14 -11.89 12.84 -32.57
C VAL A 14 -11.07 12.48 -33.81
N ILE A 15 -10.02 11.66 -33.66
CA ILE A 15 -9.24 11.16 -34.82
C ILE A 15 -10.14 10.38 -35.79
N GLY A 16 -11.03 9.54 -35.27
CA GLY A 16 -12.01 8.80 -36.07
C GLY A 16 -12.95 9.72 -36.87
N LEU A 17 -13.45 10.80 -36.25
CA LEU A 17 -14.26 11.80 -36.93
C LEU A 17 -13.47 12.52 -38.04
N ILE A 18 -12.20 12.86 -37.79
CA ILE A 18 -11.35 13.48 -38.81
C ILE A 18 -11.17 12.55 -40.02
N TYR A 19 -11.04 11.23 -39.79
CA TYR A 19 -10.96 10.25 -40.88
C TYR A 19 -12.24 10.19 -41.72
N PHE A 20 -13.41 10.28 -41.09
CA PHE A 20 -14.69 10.19 -41.77
C PHE A 20 -15.01 11.45 -42.58
N TYR A 21 -14.67 12.63 -42.06
CA TYR A 21 -15.11 13.91 -42.61
C TYR A 21 -14.00 14.73 -43.30
N SER A 22 -12.72 14.51 -43.01
CA SER A 22 -11.61 15.30 -43.58
C SER A 22 -10.30 14.51 -43.76
N PRO A 23 -10.26 13.52 -44.66
CA PRO A 23 -9.07 12.68 -44.85
C PRO A 23 -7.82 13.47 -45.29
N ALA A 24 -7.99 14.62 -45.96
CA ALA A 24 -6.88 15.48 -46.37
C ALA A 24 -6.07 16.02 -45.17
N THR A 25 -6.74 16.33 -44.05
CA THR A 25 -6.05 16.84 -42.84
C THR A 25 -5.14 15.77 -42.23
N ILE A 26 -5.53 14.50 -42.27
CA ILE A 26 -4.68 13.39 -41.82
C ILE A 26 -3.42 13.28 -42.67
N ILE A 27 -3.52 13.48 -43.98
CA ILE A 27 -2.35 13.45 -44.88
C ILE A 27 -1.38 14.59 -44.54
N VAL A 28 -1.90 15.78 -44.25
CA VAL A 28 -1.08 16.93 -43.82
C VAL A 28 -0.39 16.63 -42.48
N ILE A 29 -1.14 16.11 -41.50
CA ILE A 29 -0.60 15.73 -40.19
C ILE A 29 0.47 14.64 -40.34
N ASN A 30 0.23 13.64 -41.18
CA ASN A 30 1.19 12.56 -41.44
C ASN A 30 2.48 13.08 -42.08
N ASN A 31 2.37 13.95 -43.10
CA ASN A 31 3.52 14.57 -43.76
C ASN A 31 4.31 15.49 -42.82
N TRP A 32 3.61 16.15 -41.88
CA TRP A 32 4.24 16.94 -40.84
C TRP A 32 4.96 16.04 -39.83
N MET A 33 4.32 14.98 -39.33
CA MET A 33 4.94 14.02 -38.42
C MET A 33 6.16 13.36 -39.03
N ARG A 34 6.09 12.98 -40.32
CA ARG A 34 7.24 12.42 -41.04
C ARG A 34 8.41 13.39 -41.06
N ARG A 35 8.18 14.68 -41.32
CA ARG A 35 9.25 15.69 -41.34
C ARG A 35 9.83 16.00 -39.95
N VAL A 36 9.03 15.92 -38.89
CA VAL A 36 9.48 16.28 -37.54
C VAL A 36 10.16 15.11 -36.83
N PHE A 37 9.53 13.93 -36.86
CA PHE A 37 9.96 12.76 -36.08
C PHE A 37 10.71 11.71 -36.91
N PHE A 38 10.40 11.59 -38.20
CA PHE A 38 10.88 10.52 -39.09
C PHE A 38 11.57 11.07 -40.35
N ASP A 39 12.30 12.16 -40.22
CA ASP A 39 13.06 12.72 -41.34
C ASP A 39 14.23 11.77 -41.65
N ASP A 40 14.10 11.03 -42.75
CA ASP A 40 15.03 9.98 -43.19
C ASP A 40 16.48 10.47 -43.18
N SER A 41 16.71 11.74 -43.56
CA SER A 41 18.05 12.33 -43.57
C SER A 41 18.64 12.45 -42.17
N ARG A 42 17.85 12.94 -41.20
CA ARG A 42 18.28 13.10 -39.80
C ARG A 42 18.47 11.78 -39.09
N VAL A 43 17.61 10.80 -39.38
CA VAL A 43 17.71 9.45 -38.83
C VAL A 43 19.00 8.77 -39.31
N ILE A 44 19.36 8.91 -40.59
CA ILE A 44 20.56 8.29 -41.15
C ILE A 44 21.84 9.00 -40.67
N LEU A 45 21.88 10.33 -40.72
CA LEU A 45 23.06 11.14 -40.33
C LEU A 45 23.38 11.03 -38.83
N ASN A 46 22.35 11.07 -37.97
CA ASN A 46 22.52 11.10 -36.51
C ASN A 46 22.10 9.80 -35.82
N ARG A 47 22.05 8.67 -36.54
CA ARG A 47 21.57 7.36 -36.05
C ARG A 47 22.10 6.95 -34.67
N LYS A 48 23.39 7.24 -34.38
CA LYS A 48 24.02 6.91 -33.10
C LYS A 48 23.50 7.78 -31.95
N LYS A 49 23.30 9.07 -32.18
CA LYS A 49 22.79 10.02 -31.17
C LYS A 49 21.31 9.78 -30.88
N THR A 50 20.50 9.57 -31.92
CA THR A 50 19.08 9.25 -31.78
C THR A 50 18.88 7.90 -31.10
N GLY A 51 19.65 6.87 -31.48
CA GLY A 51 19.66 5.58 -30.80
C GLY A 51 20.05 5.68 -29.32
N MET A 52 21.10 6.45 -29.00
CA MET A 52 21.53 6.66 -27.61
C MET A 52 20.44 7.33 -26.77
N PHE A 53 19.72 8.32 -27.32
CA PHE A 53 18.60 8.95 -26.64
C PHE A 53 17.50 7.94 -26.27
N TYR A 54 17.09 7.08 -27.21
CA TYR A 54 16.08 6.05 -26.95
C TYR A 54 16.55 5.02 -25.92
N ILE A 55 17.83 4.62 -25.96
CA ILE A 55 18.39 3.69 -24.96
C ILE A 55 18.36 4.33 -23.57
N VAL A 56 18.79 5.60 -23.44
CA VAL A 56 18.74 6.31 -22.16
C VAL A 56 17.31 6.48 -21.67
N ALA A 57 16.38 6.88 -22.55
CA ALA A 57 14.96 6.99 -22.20
C ALA A 57 14.37 5.65 -21.75
N ALA A 58 14.69 4.55 -22.44
CA ALA A 58 14.26 3.21 -22.07
C ALA A 58 14.84 2.77 -20.71
N LEU A 59 16.12 3.06 -20.45
CA LEU A 59 16.74 2.80 -19.15
C LEU A 59 16.06 3.62 -18.05
N VAL A 60 15.81 4.91 -18.27
CA VAL A 60 15.09 5.77 -17.30
C VAL A 60 13.68 5.23 -17.03
N VAL A 61 12.95 4.79 -18.05
CA VAL A 61 11.63 4.18 -17.86
C VAL A 61 11.73 2.84 -17.14
N PHE A 62 12.71 2.01 -17.46
CA PHE A 62 12.93 0.71 -16.83
C PHE A 62 13.30 0.84 -15.35
N PHE A 63 14.27 1.70 -15.03
CA PHE A 63 14.65 2.01 -13.66
C PHE A 63 13.54 2.77 -12.93
N GLY A 64 12.86 3.70 -13.59
CA GLY A 64 11.68 4.37 -13.06
C GLY A 64 10.57 3.38 -12.70
N ALA A 65 10.29 2.40 -13.56
CA ALA A 65 9.35 1.33 -13.29
C ALA A 65 9.82 0.42 -12.13
N PHE A 66 11.11 0.13 -12.02
CA PHE A 66 11.67 -0.63 -10.91
C PHE A 66 11.62 0.14 -9.57
N CYS A 67 11.89 1.45 -9.60
CA CYS A 67 11.76 2.35 -8.45
C CYS A 67 10.30 2.56 -8.05
N LEU A 68 9.39 2.69 -9.03
CA LEU A 68 7.94 2.76 -8.81
C LEU A 68 7.36 1.41 -8.37
N LYS A 69 8.02 0.29 -8.70
CA LYS A 69 7.69 -1.06 -8.21
C LYS A 69 8.21 -1.27 -6.78
N ARG A 70 7.92 -0.32 -5.88
CA ARG A 70 8.00 -0.55 -4.43
C ARG A 70 7.09 0.39 -3.62
N ILE A 71 5.81 0.45 -3.99
CA ILE A 71 4.74 0.56 -2.99
C ILE A 71 3.73 -0.56 -3.28
N PRO A 72 4.07 -1.84 -3.05
CA PRO A 72 3.02 -2.76 -2.73
C PRO A 72 2.41 -2.23 -1.43
N ASN A 73 1.20 -1.67 -1.55
CA ASN A 73 0.27 -1.58 -0.43
C ASN A 73 -0.23 -3.01 -0.11
N GLU A 74 0.71 -3.96 -0.05
CA GLU A 74 0.53 -5.25 0.57
C GLU A 74 0.70 -4.94 2.04
N HIS A 75 -0.44 -4.69 2.68
CA HIS A 75 -0.58 -4.63 4.12
C HIS A 75 -0.03 -5.93 4.70
N SER A 76 1.30 -6.01 4.82
CA SER A 76 1.94 -7.16 5.42
C SER A 76 1.55 -7.12 6.89
N VAL A 77 1.01 -8.21 7.41
CA VAL A 77 0.59 -8.34 8.81
C VAL A 77 1.66 -7.81 9.76
N LYS A 78 2.93 -8.05 9.45
CA LYS A 78 4.09 -7.54 10.21
C LYS A 78 4.17 -6.01 10.24
N SER A 79 3.87 -5.33 9.14
CA SER A 79 3.86 -3.86 9.08
C SER A 79 2.68 -3.26 9.86
N GLU A 80 1.51 -3.90 9.81
CA GLU A 80 0.33 -3.45 10.55
C GLU A 80 0.53 -3.58 12.06
N LEU A 81 1.09 -4.72 12.50
CA LEU A 81 1.51 -4.92 13.88
C LEU A 81 2.52 -3.86 14.33
N TYR A 82 3.50 -3.51 13.49
CA TYR A 82 4.45 -2.47 13.85
C TYR A 82 3.78 -1.11 14.03
N GLN A 83 2.88 -0.73 13.12
CA GLN A 83 2.15 0.53 13.22
C GLN A 83 1.22 0.57 14.44
N ALA A 84 0.55 -0.55 14.76
CA ALA A 84 -0.26 -0.67 15.97
C ALA A 84 0.57 -0.39 17.24
N TRP A 85 1.81 -0.90 17.32
CA TRP A 85 2.73 -0.55 18.41
C TRP A 85 3.08 0.92 18.43
N CYS A 86 3.39 1.52 17.27
CA CYS A 86 3.66 2.96 17.20
C CYS A 86 2.48 3.79 17.72
N TYR A 87 1.25 3.44 17.36
CA TYR A 87 0.05 4.10 17.87
C TYR A 87 -0.14 3.92 19.37
N TYR A 88 0.11 2.71 19.89
CA TYR A 88 0.10 2.46 21.33
C TYR A 88 1.07 3.37 22.10
N TYR A 89 2.33 3.48 21.63
CA TYR A 89 3.32 4.35 22.28
C TYR A 89 3.03 5.84 22.12
N GLN A 90 2.26 6.22 21.09
CA GLN A 90 1.76 7.59 20.91
C GLN A 90 0.50 7.90 21.76
N GLY A 91 -0.03 6.91 22.51
CA GLY A 91 -1.28 7.06 23.27
C GLY A 91 -2.54 7.03 22.40
N LYS A 92 -2.42 6.69 21.11
CA LYS A 92 -3.54 6.58 20.17
C LYS A 92 -4.13 5.16 20.21
N TYR A 93 -4.73 4.82 21.33
CA TYR A 93 -5.21 3.47 21.64
C TYR A 93 -6.30 2.96 20.68
N ASP A 94 -7.20 3.82 20.22
CA ASP A 94 -8.25 3.44 19.26
C ASP A 94 -7.68 2.98 17.91
N LEU A 95 -6.66 3.68 17.41
CA LEU A 95 -5.98 3.29 16.17
C LEU A 95 -5.20 1.98 16.35
N ALA A 96 -4.53 1.82 17.50
CA ALA A 96 -3.83 0.58 17.83
C ALA A 96 -4.80 -0.61 17.87
N LYS A 97 -5.99 -0.46 18.49
CA LYS A 97 -7.03 -1.51 18.52
C LYS A 97 -7.48 -1.88 17.11
N ASN A 98 -7.88 -0.89 16.31
CA ASN A 98 -8.41 -1.14 14.97
C ASN A 98 -7.41 -1.93 14.11
N MET A 99 -6.13 -1.53 14.14
CA MET A 99 -5.09 -2.22 13.38
C MET A 99 -4.84 -3.65 13.87
N SER A 100 -4.77 -3.86 15.19
CA SER A 100 -4.59 -5.21 15.73
C SER A 100 -5.81 -6.11 15.47
N GLU A 101 -7.03 -5.55 15.46
CA GLU A 101 -8.25 -6.29 15.11
C GLU A 101 -8.31 -6.66 13.62
N GLU A 102 -7.85 -5.80 12.72
CA GLU A 102 -7.71 -6.11 11.29
C GLU A 102 -6.74 -7.27 11.08
N VAL A 103 -5.59 -7.24 11.75
CA VAL A 103 -4.63 -8.37 11.74
C VAL A 103 -5.30 -9.66 12.22
N LEU A 104 -6.10 -9.62 13.29
CA LEU A 104 -6.80 -10.81 13.78
C LEU A 104 -7.92 -11.31 12.85
N LYS A 105 -8.47 -10.47 11.96
CA LYS A 105 -9.40 -10.94 10.93
C LYS A 105 -8.68 -11.77 9.87
N ALA A 106 -7.47 -11.37 9.50
CA ALA A 106 -6.64 -12.12 8.55
C ALA A 106 -5.97 -13.34 9.18
N GLU A 107 -5.44 -13.18 10.40
CA GLU A 107 -4.74 -14.19 11.17
C GLU A 107 -5.30 -14.27 12.61
N PRO A 108 -6.38 -15.03 12.83
CA PRO A 108 -7.06 -15.11 14.13
C PRO A 108 -6.19 -15.57 15.31
N GLU A 109 -5.09 -16.24 15.00
CA GLU A 109 -4.16 -16.82 15.98
C GLU A 109 -2.85 -16.04 16.08
N ASN A 110 -2.76 -14.84 15.51
CA ASN A 110 -1.55 -14.03 15.58
C ASN A 110 -1.27 -13.58 17.02
N GLN A 111 -0.17 -14.08 17.60
CA GLN A 111 0.16 -13.86 19.01
C GLN A 111 0.48 -12.40 19.31
N THR A 112 1.16 -11.71 18.39
CA THR A 112 1.51 -10.31 18.56
C THR A 112 0.26 -9.42 18.55
N ALA A 113 -0.72 -9.71 17.70
CA ALA A 113 -1.98 -8.97 17.67
C ALA A 113 -2.81 -9.17 18.96
N LEU A 114 -2.88 -10.41 19.46
CA LEU A 114 -3.53 -10.74 20.74
C LEU A 114 -2.87 -9.99 21.91
N GLU A 115 -1.53 -9.95 21.94
CA GLU A 115 -0.78 -9.23 22.97
C GLU A 115 -1.00 -7.72 22.91
N GLN A 116 -1.07 -7.13 21.71
CA GLN A 116 -1.36 -5.71 21.52
C GLN A 116 -2.73 -5.34 22.05
N LEU A 117 -3.78 -6.08 21.68
CA LEU A 117 -5.13 -5.82 22.16
C LEU A 117 -5.23 -5.98 23.68
N MET A 118 -4.62 -7.03 24.24
CA MET A 118 -4.54 -7.21 25.69
C MET A 118 -3.95 -5.97 26.39
N LEU A 119 -2.83 -5.43 25.88
CA LEU A 119 -2.18 -4.26 26.46
C LEU A 119 -2.99 -2.98 26.27
N VAL A 120 -3.57 -2.77 25.09
CA VAL A 120 -4.40 -1.59 24.84
C VAL A 120 -5.60 -1.58 25.79
N TYR A 121 -6.35 -2.68 25.88
CA TYR A 121 -7.49 -2.78 26.80
C TYR A 121 -7.07 -2.68 28.28
N PHE A 122 -5.88 -3.17 28.64
CA PHE A 122 -5.34 -3.00 29.99
C PHE A 122 -5.09 -1.53 30.34
N VAL A 123 -4.52 -0.75 29.42
CA VAL A 123 -4.26 0.69 29.63
C VAL A 123 -5.55 1.50 29.64
N GLU A 124 -6.55 1.10 28.86
CA GLU A 124 -7.89 1.69 28.88
C GLU A 124 -8.73 1.30 30.11
N ASN A 125 -8.18 0.50 31.02
CA ASN A 125 -8.85 -0.04 32.20
C ASN A 125 -10.03 -0.98 31.90
N ASP A 126 -10.20 -1.44 30.67
CA ASP A 126 -11.14 -2.50 30.32
C ASP A 126 -10.50 -3.87 30.61
N TYR A 127 -10.42 -4.20 31.89
CA TYR A 127 -9.78 -5.42 32.36
C TYR A 127 -10.54 -6.69 31.91
N LEU A 128 -11.84 -6.60 31.62
CA LEU A 128 -12.64 -7.73 31.14
C LEU A 128 -12.22 -8.13 29.72
N ARG A 129 -12.10 -7.16 28.82
CA ARG A 129 -11.59 -7.42 27.46
C ARG A 129 -10.11 -7.79 27.49
N ALA A 130 -9.31 -7.13 28.30
CA ALA A 130 -7.89 -7.49 28.47
C ALA A 130 -7.73 -8.96 28.88
N LYS A 131 -8.55 -9.45 29.83
CA LYS A 131 -8.59 -10.85 30.24
C LYS A 131 -8.92 -11.79 29.09
N TYR A 132 -9.90 -11.45 28.26
CA TYR A 132 -10.30 -12.27 27.12
C TYR A 132 -9.15 -12.49 26.12
N TYR A 133 -8.47 -11.41 25.70
CA TYR A 133 -7.34 -11.52 24.77
C TYR A 133 -6.12 -12.20 25.42
N CYS A 134 -5.89 -11.97 26.72
CA CYS A 134 -4.85 -12.64 27.48
C CYS A 134 -5.06 -14.17 27.54
N GLN A 135 -6.31 -14.62 27.75
CA GLN A 135 -6.65 -16.05 27.73
C GLN A 135 -6.42 -16.67 26.35
N LYS A 136 -6.79 -15.98 25.27
CA LYS A 136 -6.49 -16.45 23.91
C LYS A 136 -4.98 -16.59 23.66
N ALA A 137 -4.19 -15.63 24.13
CA ALA A 137 -2.73 -15.71 24.02
C ALA A 137 -2.15 -16.89 24.82
N LEU A 138 -2.68 -17.17 26.02
CA LEU A 138 -2.25 -18.30 26.86
C LEU A 138 -2.63 -19.67 26.31
N ILE A 139 -3.73 -19.80 25.57
CA ILE A 139 -4.09 -21.08 24.92
C ILE A 139 -2.99 -21.48 23.92
N LYS A 140 -2.44 -20.50 23.19
CA LYS A 140 -1.41 -20.74 22.18
C LYS A 140 -0.04 -21.02 22.79
N ASP A 141 0.34 -20.24 23.79
CA ASP A 141 1.60 -20.42 24.52
C ASP A 141 1.35 -20.50 26.04
N PRO A 142 0.98 -21.70 26.54
CA PRO A 142 0.67 -21.89 27.95
C PRO A 142 1.88 -21.73 28.87
N ASN A 143 3.10 -21.71 28.34
CA ASN A 143 4.32 -21.60 29.13
C ASN A 143 4.92 -20.19 29.11
N ASN A 144 4.26 -19.25 28.43
CA ASN A 144 4.68 -17.86 28.43
C ASN A 144 4.54 -17.22 29.82
N LYS A 145 5.68 -17.09 30.52
CA LYS A 145 5.74 -16.45 31.85
C LYS A 145 5.22 -15.02 31.82
N ARG A 146 5.48 -14.26 30.75
CA ARG A 146 5.04 -12.86 30.63
C ARG A 146 3.52 -12.79 30.57
N THR A 147 2.89 -13.63 29.77
CA THR A 147 1.43 -13.65 29.62
C THR A 147 0.75 -14.12 30.91
N LYS A 148 1.33 -15.10 31.63
CA LYS A 148 0.84 -15.51 32.97
C LYS A 148 0.89 -14.37 33.99
N ASN A 149 2.02 -13.67 34.09
CA ASN A 149 2.16 -12.54 35.00
C ASN A 149 1.15 -11.42 34.68
N MET A 150 0.91 -11.17 33.38
CA MET A 150 -0.10 -10.20 32.95
C MET A 150 -1.51 -10.67 33.30
N TYR A 151 -1.82 -11.95 33.12
CA TYR A 151 -3.11 -12.52 33.52
C TYR A 151 -3.37 -12.31 35.02
N ASP A 152 -2.42 -12.63 35.89
CA ASP A 152 -2.55 -12.44 37.33
C ASP A 152 -2.75 -10.96 37.69
N THR A 153 -2.03 -10.06 37.01
CA THR A 153 -2.17 -8.61 37.18
C THR A 153 -3.59 -8.14 36.81
N ILE A 154 -4.10 -8.59 35.65
CA ILE A 154 -5.46 -8.30 35.20
C ILE A 154 -6.49 -8.83 36.22
N GLN A 155 -6.35 -10.06 36.72
CA GLN A 155 -7.26 -10.62 37.72
C GLN A 155 -7.28 -9.81 39.02
N ASN A 156 -6.11 -9.38 39.48
CA ASN A 156 -6.00 -8.59 40.71
C ASN A 156 -6.70 -7.23 40.56
N LYS A 157 -6.58 -6.59 39.39
CA LYS A 157 -7.28 -5.34 39.05
C LYS A 157 -8.80 -5.53 38.97
N ILE A 158 -9.28 -6.65 38.42
CA ILE A 158 -10.72 -6.98 38.40
C ILE A 158 -11.26 -7.18 39.83
N LYS A 159 -10.51 -7.89 40.69
CA LYS A 159 -10.93 -8.18 42.08
C LYS A 159 -10.88 -6.96 43.00
N LYS A 160 -10.04 -5.97 42.69
CA LYS A 160 -9.93 -4.71 43.42
C LYS A 160 -10.28 -3.55 42.49
N PRO A 161 -11.57 -3.32 42.18
CA PRO A 161 -11.96 -2.13 41.45
C PRO A 161 -11.47 -0.91 42.23
N ILE A 162 -10.76 -0.02 41.55
CA ILE A 162 -10.28 1.23 42.13
C ILE A 162 -11.53 2.01 42.56
N LEU A 163 -11.69 2.21 43.88
CA LEU A 163 -12.71 3.06 44.51
C LEU A 163 -12.48 4.53 44.14
#